data_AF-A0A7S1AZ49-F1
#
_entry.id   AF-A0A7S1AZ49-F1
#
_cell.length_a   1.000
_cell.length_b   1.000
_cell.length_c   1.000
_cell.angle_alpha   90.00
_cell.angle_beta   90.00
_cell.angle_gamma   90.00
#
_symmetry.space_group_name_H-M   'P 1'
#
loop_
_entity.id
_entity.type
_entity.pdbx_description
1 polymer ?
#
loop_
_entity_poly.entity_id
_entity_poly.type
_entity_poly.pdbx_seq_one_letter_code
_entity_poly.pdbx_strand_id
1 'polypeptide(L)'
;IFPACNFWYMAPLCRFGYNCWRPDCWLRHPEGRAYDVQEPVAPSSFKSFPPCEQDAQLVVLWENEDGKDKAGSLQRLHVLLQLRSTGERGCHLAAVGCKRHHRDVNSRHTVLREASETPGLVELGLLEGAPVRYQRRARALRASRPRDMLKFGEGVDNAWWVVHLLSPGTFEPTRDCNESADVGPVLKWLPYATAAPSFGHIWVPLHQLGDGCVPLMAGLLRRIFEAAAALNLTL
;
A
#
# COMPACT_ATOMS: atom_id res chain seq x y z
N ILE A 1 -12.88 -29.70 -6.83
CA ILE A 1 -12.43 -29.48 -5.44
C ILE A 1 -10.92 -29.66 -5.43
N PHE A 2 -10.17 -28.57 -5.57
CA PHE A 2 -8.72 -28.60 -5.37
C PHE A 2 -8.46 -28.44 -3.86
N PRO A 3 -7.56 -29.21 -3.25
CA PRO A 3 -7.22 -28.99 -1.85
C PRO A 3 -6.53 -27.63 -1.73
N ALA A 4 -6.88 -26.86 -0.70
CA ALA A 4 -6.21 -25.62 -0.37
C ALA A 4 -4.70 -25.90 -0.18
N CYS A 5 -3.89 -25.57 -1.17
CA CYS A 5 -2.45 -25.52 -1.00
C CYS A 5 -2.15 -24.44 0.03
N ASN A 6 -1.84 -24.86 1.26
CA ASN A 6 -1.39 -23.97 2.32
C ASN A 6 -0.12 -23.24 1.86
N PHE A 7 -0.28 -21.98 1.46
CA PHE A 7 0.76 -21.06 0.99
C PHE A 7 1.96 -20.97 1.96
N TRP A 8 1.77 -21.38 3.21
CA TRP A 8 2.76 -21.45 4.29
C TRP A 8 3.94 -22.40 4.03
N TYR A 9 3.80 -23.43 3.18
CA TYR A 9 4.86 -24.43 3.01
C TYR A 9 6.07 -23.98 2.19
N MET A 10 5.98 -22.86 1.44
CA MET A 10 7.06 -22.36 0.57
C MET A 10 7.83 -21.16 1.13
N ALA A 11 7.53 -20.69 2.34
CA ALA A 11 8.29 -19.59 2.95
C ALA A 11 9.71 -20.03 3.34
N PRO A 12 10.76 -19.25 3.02
CA PRO A 12 12.13 -19.55 3.45
C PRO A 12 12.26 -19.55 4.99
N LEU A 13 13.19 -20.35 5.51
CA LEU A 13 13.44 -20.47 6.95
C LEU A 13 13.95 -19.14 7.54
N CYS A 14 13.46 -18.78 8.72
CA CYS A 14 13.95 -17.62 9.43
C CYS A 14 15.37 -17.84 9.91
N ARG A 15 16.29 -16.94 9.55
CA ARG A 15 17.68 -16.99 10.05
C ARG A 15 17.78 -16.92 11.58
N PHE A 16 16.76 -16.38 12.24
CA PHE A 16 16.70 -16.25 13.69
C PHE A 16 16.00 -17.44 14.38
N GLY A 17 15.36 -18.32 13.60
CA GLY A 17 14.67 -19.52 14.10
C GLY A 17 13.74 -19.23 15.27
N TYR A 18 13.73 -20.14 16.25
CA TYR A 18 12.93 -20.03 17.48
C TYR A 18 13.10 -18.70 18.24
N ASN A 19 14.26 -18.06 18.13
CA ASN A 19 14.59 -16.81 18.81
C ASN A 19 14.15 -15.56 18.03
N CYS A 20 13.26 -15.66 17.05
CA CYS A 20 12.78 -14.50 16.31
C CYS A 20 11.83 -13.64 17.15
N TRP A 21 12.27 -12.45 17.56
CA TRP A 21 11.48 -11.50 18.37
C TRP A 21 10.48 -10.66 17.58
N ARG A 22 10.50 -10.73 16.24
CA ARG A 22 9.60 -9.94 15.39
C ARG A 22 8.18 -10.52 15.44
N PRO A 23 7.19 -9.80 16.00
CA PRO A 23 5.81 -10.29 16.11
C PRO A 23 5.19 -10.62 14.74
N ASP A 24 5.70 -9.97 13.70
CA ASP A 24 5.29 -10.03 12.31
C ASP A 24 6.35 -10.67 11.39
N CYS A 25 7.24 -11.53 11.90
CA CYS A 25 8.22 -12.21 11.05
C CYS A 25 7.53 -13.14 10.03
N TRP A 26 7.77 -12.93 8.73
CA TRP A 26 7.15 -13.71 7.65
C TRP A 26 7.98 -14.89 7.15
N LEU A 27 9.07 -15.21 7.84
CA LEU A 27 9.88 -16.39 7.55
C LEU A 27 9.37 -17.58 8.35
N ARG A 28 9.64 -18.81 7.89
CA ARG A 28 9.17 -20.01 8.55
C ARG A 28 9.95 -20.28 9.84
N HIS A 29 9.24 -20.62 10.91
CA HIS A 29 9.79 -21.04 12.21
C HIS A 29 9.26 -22.46 12.51
N PRO A 30 9.95 -23.54 12.09
CA PRO A 30 9.46 -24.91 12.24
C PRO A 30 9.18 -25.31 13.71
N GLU A 31 9.93 -24.73 14.64
CA GLU A 31 9.85 -24.97 16.08
C GLU A 31 8.90 -23.98 16.79
N GLY A 32 8.21 -23.10 16.05
CA GLY A 32 7.50 -21.94 16.61
C GLY A 32 8.48 -20.84 17.05
N ARG A 33 7.96 -19.80 17.72
CA ARG A 33 8.76 -18.75 18.36
C ARG A 33 8.71 -18.89 19.88
N ALA A 34 9.71 -18.36 20.57
CA ALA A 34 9.81 -18.43 22.03
C ALA A 34 8.57 -17.94 22.81
N TYR A 35 7.80 -17.01 22.24
CA TYR A 35 6.56 -16.50 22.84
C TYR A 35 5.28 -17.13 22.27
N ASP A 36 5.36 -17.97 21.24
CA ASP A 36 4.20 -18.73 20.75
C ASP A 36 3.85 -19.90 21.69
N VAL A 37 4.79 -20.33 22.54
CA VAL A 37 4.64 -21.46 23.49
C VAL A 37 4.03 -21.01 24.84
N GLN A 38 3.79 -19.72 25.04
CA GLN A 38 3.16 -19.24 26.27
C GLN A 38 1.63 -19.43 26.16
N GLU A 39 1.07 -20.29 27.02
CA GLU A 39 -0.39 -20.35 27.23
C GLU A 39 -0.93 -18.94 27.49
N PRO A 40 -2.16 -18.62 27.03
CA PRO A 40 -2.72 -17.29 27.15
C PRO A 40 -2.90 -16.92 28.63
N VAL A 41 -1.90 -16.25 29.19
CA VAL A 41 -2.02 -15.59 30.49
C VAL A 41 -3.06 -14.50 30.30
N ALA A 42 -4.14 -14.57 31.09
CA ALA A 42 -5.19 -13.56 31.10
C ALA A 42 -4.55 -12.16 31.12
N PRO A 43 -4.97 -11.22 30.26
CA PRO A 43 -4.26 -9.97 30.04
C PRO A 43 -4.19 -9.18 31.35
N SER A 44 -3.05 -9.28 32.03
CA SER A 44 -2.73 -8.44 33.17
C SER A 44 -2.64 -7.02 32.65
N SER A 45 -3.69 -6.23 32.90
CA SER A 45 -3.76 -4.77 32.74
C SER A 45 -2.69 -4.22 31.79
N PHE A 46 -2.89 -4.40 30.48
CA PHE A 46 -2.09 -3.67 29.51
C PHE A 46 -2.27 -2.19 29.87
N LYS A 47 -1.21 -1.59 30.42
CA LYS A 47 -1.11 -0.14 30.49
C LYS A 47 -1.41 0.32 29.07
N SER A 48 -2.49 1.08 28.91
CA SER A 48 -2.83 1.70 27.63
C SER A 48 -1.60 2.47 27.20
N PHE A 49 -0.83 1.91 26.28
CA PHE A 49 0.23 2.66 25.64
C PHE A 49 -0.44 3.88 25.01
N PRO A 50 0.11 5.09 25.16
CA PRO A 50 -0.40 6.24 24.42
C PRO A 50 -0.48 5.83 22.95
N PRO A 51 -1.55 6.20 22.22
CA PRO A 51 -1.79 5.73 20.87
C PRO A 51 -0.52 5.94 20.05
N CYS A 52 0.09 4.82 19.65
CA CYS A 52 1.38 4.79 18.98
C CYS A 52 1.33 5.75 17.79
N GLU A 53 2.37 6.57 17.63
CA GLU A 53 2.55 7.48 16.50
C GLU A 53 2.78 6.66 15.22
N GLN A 54 1.73 6.01 14.73
CA GLN A 54 1.84 5.12 13.57
C GLN A 54 1.98 5.93 12.28
N ASP A 55 2.98 5.56 11.50
CA ASP A 55 3.11 5.91 10.11
C ASP A 55 1.97 5.28 9.29
N ALA A 56 1.84 5.70 8.04
CA ALA A 56 0.73 5.25 7.22
C ALA A 56 1.14 4.95 5.78
N GLN A 57 0.58 3.85 5.26
CA GLN A 57 0.77 3.37 3.91
C GLN A 57 -0.60 3.28 3.22
N LEU A 58 -0.64 3.68 1.95
CA LEU A 58 -1.82 3.71 1.10
C LEU A 58 -1.58 2.88 -0.17
N VAL A 59 -2.45 1.89 -0.35
CA VAL A 59 -2.63 1.20 -1.62
C VAL A 59 -3.71 1.93 -2.40
N VAL A 60 -3.39 2.41 -3.60
CA VAL A 60 -4.37 3.04 -4.51
C VAL A 60 -4.67 2.05 -5.62
N LEU A 61 -5.93 1.61 -5.72
CA LEU A 61 -6.39 0.70 -6.76
C LEU A 61 -7.32 1.42 -7.73
N TRP A 62 -7.25 1.05 -8.99
CA TRP A 62 -8.16 1.50 -10.04
C TRP A 62 -8.53 0.31 -10.94
N GLU A 63 -9.82 0.18 -11.26
CA GLU A 63 -10.33 -0.79 -12.24
C GLU A 63 -10.37 -0.18 -13.64
N ASN A 64 -9.60 -0.73 -14.58
CA ASN A 64 -9.72 -0.35 -15.99
C ASN A 64 -11.05 -0.89 -16.56
N GLU A 65 -11.87 -0.02 -17.13
CA GLU A 65 -13.15 -0.36 -17.75
C GLU A 65 -13.08 -0.82 -19.21
N ASP A 66 -11.94 -0.63 -19.86
CA ASP A 66 -11.77 -0.88 -21.29
C ASP A 66 -11.71 -2.38 -21.67
N GLY A 67 -11.74 -3.28 -20.68
CA GLY A 67 -11.60 -4.72 -20.87
C GLY A 67 -12.94 -5.45 -21.08
N LYS A 68 -12.95 -6.41 -22.02
CA LYS A 68 -14.02 -7.43 -22.16
C LYS A 68 -14.10 -8.40 -20.96
N ASP A 69 -13.17 -8.28 -20.03
CA ASP A 69 -13.05 -9.16 -18.87
C ASP A 69 -14.12 -8.86 -17.81
N LYS A 70 -14.47 -9.88 -17.03
CA LYS A 70 -15.48 -9.78 -15.97
C LYS A 70 -15.14 -8.67 -14.98
N ALA A 71 -16.17 -7.94 -14.53
CA ALA A 71 -16.03 -6.94 -13.46
C ALA A 71 -15.38 -7.58 -12.23
N GLY A 72 -14.46 -6.84 -11.59
CA GLY A 72 -13.71 -7.32 -10.43
C GLY A 72 -12.59 -8.31 -10.73
N SER A 73 -12.21 -8.56 -11.99
CA SER A 73 -11.05 -9.40 -12.31
C SER A 73 -9.73 -8.70 -11.96
N LEU A 74 -8.78 -9.42 -11.35
CA LEU A 74 -7.39 -8.97 -11.14
C LEU A 74 -6.70 -8.42 -12.40
N GLN A 75 -7.11 -8.90 -13.58
CA GLN A 75 -6.54 -8.45 -14.84
C GLN A 75 -6.87 -6.99 -15.17
N ARG A 76 -7.98 -6.47 -14.61
CA ARG A 76 -8.43 -5.08 -14.78
C ARG A 76 -7.86 -4.14 -13.72
N LEU A 77 -7.39 -4.68 -12.60
CA LEU A 77 -6.90 -3.88 -11.49
C LEU A 77 -5.50 -3.35 -11.76
N HIS A 78 -5.34 -2.06 -11.56
CA HIS A 78 -4.06 -1.37 -11.56
C HIS A 78 -3.80 -0.84 -10.15
N VAL A 79 -2.54 -0.90 -9.74
CA VAL A 79 -2.07 -0.33 -8.47
C VAL A 79 -1.13 0.83 -8.74
N LEU A 80 -1.30 1.94 -8.02
CA LEU A 80 -0.36 3.06 -8.05
C LEU A 80 0.81 2.74 -7.14
N LEU A 81 2.01 2.73 -7.69
CA LEU A 81 3.24 2.53 -6.96
C LEU A 81 4.16 3.73 -7.12
N GLN A 82 4.92 4.04 -6.06
CA GLN A 82 5.98 5.02 -6.07
C GLN A 82 7.32 4.33 -6.27
N LEU A 83 8.11 4.76 -7.25
CA LEU A 83 9.50 4.38 -7.38
C LEU A 83 10.35 5.23 -6.43
N ARG A 84 10.74 4.65 -5.30
CA ARG A 84 11.54 5.35 -4.29
C ARG A 84 13.02 5.24 -4.61
N SER A 85 13.73 6.37 -4.57
CA SER A 85 15.19 6.40 -4.61
C SER A 85 15.71 6.21 -3.19
N THR A 86 16.39 5.10 -2.92
CA THR A 86 17.01 4.84 -1.61
C THR A 86 18.52 4.83 -1.69
N GLY A 87 19.13 5.92 -2.16
CA GLY A 87 20.59 6.11 -2.17
C GLY A 87 21.35 4.83 -2.57
N GLU A 88 22.16 4.29 -1.65
CA GLU A 88 23.00 3.09 -1.84
C GLU A 88 22.23 1.79 -2.18
N ARG A 89 20.93 1.69 -1.87
CA ARG A 89 20.12 0.48 -2.08
C ARG A 89 19.42 0.43 -3.44
N GLY A 90 19.68 1.42 -4.31
CA GLY A 90 19.02 1.53 -5.60
C GLY A 90 17.55 1.95 -5.46
N CYS A 91 16.79 1.74 -6.54
CA CYS A 91 15.37 2.07 -6.60
C CYS A 91 14.50 0.85 -6.32
N HIS A 92 13.38 1.05 -5.64
CA HIS A 92 12.38 0.00 -5.42
C HIS A 92 10.97 0.59 -5.52
N LEU A 93 9.98 -0.23 -5.85
CA LEU A 93 8.57 0.16 -5.86
C LEU A 93 7.98 0.02 -4.47
N ALA A 94 7.25 1.04 -4.03
CA ALA A 94 6.59 1.10 -2.74
C ALA A 94 5.12 1.51 -2.90
N ALA A 95 4.31 1.25 -1.88
CA ALA A 95 3.03 1.91 -1.70
C ALA A 95 3.25 3.41 -1.45
N VAL A 96 2.21 4.21 -1.63
CA VAL A 96 2.26 5.64 -1.28
C VAL A 96 2.19 5.74 0.24
N GLY A 97 3.20 6.31 0.89
CA GLY A 97 3.18 6.40 2.35
C GLY A 97 4.33 7.21 2.89
N CYS A 98 4.19 7.60 4.15
CA CYS A 98 5.12 8.53 4.78
C CYS A 98 5.13 8.38 6.31
N LYS A 99 6.01 9.17 6.93
CA LYS A 99 6.01 9.37 8.35
C LYS A 99 4.83 10.22 8.80
N ARG A 100 4.20 9.87 9.92
CA ARG A 100 3.14 10.71 10.51
C ARG A 100 3.68 12.10 10.85
N HIS A 101 2.94 13.13 10.44
CA HIS A 101 3.23 14.50 10.86
C HIS A 101 2.57 14.78 12.21
N HIS A 102 3.22 15.56 13.09
CA HIS A 102 2.69 15.88 14.44
C HIS A 102 1.32 16.56 14.46
N ARG A 103 0.88 17.11 13.32
CA ARG A 103 -0.45 17.73 13.13
C ARG A 103 -1.52 16.74 12.68
N ASP A 104 -1.14 15.54 12.25
CA ASP A 104 -2.08 14.53 11.81
C ASP A 104 -2.71 13.88 13.04
N VAL A 105 -4.03 13.94 13.16
CA VAL A 105 -4.77 13.42 14.33
C VAL A 105 -4.64 11.89 14.42
N ASN A 106 -4.57 11.20 13.29
CA ASN A 106 -4.42 9.76 13.17
C ASN A 106 -3.84 9.39 11.80
N SER A 107 -3.56 8.11 11.58
CA SER A 107 -2.98 7.61 10.32
C SER A 107 -3.87 7.83 9.09
N ARG A 108 -5.20 7.95 9.25
CA ARG A 108 -6.08 8.35 8.14
C ARG A 108 -5.75 9.75 7.64
N HIS A 109 -5.58 10.70 8.56
CA HIS A 109 -5.20 12.08 8.20
C HIS A 109 -3.83 12.14 7.55
N THR A 110 -2.88 11.33 8.04
CA THR A 110 -1.56 11.17 7.41
C THR A 110 -1.68 10.73 5.96
N VAL A 111 -2.44 9.66 5.68
CA VAL A 111 -2.67 9.21 4.31
C VAL A 111 -3.33 10.28 3.45
N LEU A 112 -4.41 10.91 3.93
CA LEU A 112 -5.14 11.92 3.16
C LEU A 112 -4.29 13.14 2.84
N ARG A 113 -3.38 13.53 3.74
CA ARG A 113 -2.45 14.63 3.48
C ARG A 113 -1.40 14.21 2.46
N GLU A 114 -0.78 13.05 2.64
CA GLU A 114 0.45 12.68 1.93
C GLU A 114 0.20 12.16 0.54
N ALA A 115 -0.87 11.40 0.34
CA ALA A 115 -1.25 11.04 -1.00
C ALA A 115 -1.79 12.26 -1.81
N SER A 116 -2.20 13.34 -1.14
CA SER A 116 -2.46 14.62 -1.83
C SER A 116 -1.21 15.50 -2.00
N GLU A 117 -0.13 15.30 -1.24
CA GLU A 117 1.11 16.08 -1.35
C GLU A 117 2.16 15.43 -2.27
N THR A 118 2.29 14.11 -2.23
CA THR A 118 3.40 13.38 -2.87
C THR A 118 3.03 12.90 -4.29
N PRO A 119 1.99 12.08 -4.50
CA PRO A 119 1.48 11.87 -5.84
C PRO A 119 0.65 13.06 -6.33
N GLY A 120 0.12 13.92 -5.45
CA GLY A 120 -0.82 14.96 -5.88
C GLY A 120 -2.19 14.40 -6.25
N LEU A 121 -2.59 13.27 -5.66
CA LEU A 121 -3.87 12.61 -5.96
C LEU A 121 -5.03 13.45 -5.39
N VAL A 122 -5.81 14.03 -6.28
CA VAL A 122 -6.79 15.06 -5.95
C VAL A 122 -8.07 14.46 -5.36
N GLU A 123 -8.45 13.25 -5.78
CA GLU A 123 -9.68 12.57 -5.37
C GLU A 123 -9.81 12.38 -3.86
N LEU A 124 -8.68 12.28 -3.15
CA LEU A 124 -8.67 12.16 -1.70
C LEU A 124 -9.24 13.39 -0.99
N GLY A 125 -9.22 14.55 -1.65
CA GLY A 125 -9.90 15.75 -1.19
C GLY A 125 -11.42 15.60 -1.06
N LEU A 126 -12.03 14.59 -1.69
CA LEU A 126 -13.48 14.32 -1.60
C LEU A 126 -13.84 13.36 -0.47
N LEU A 127 -12.85 12.83 0.25
CA LEU A 127 -13.07 11.91 1.36
C LEU A 127 -13.31 12.66 2.66
N GLU A 128 -14.12 12.07 3.53
CA GLU A 128 -14.35 12.61 4.87
C GLU A 128 -13.04 12.68 5.66
N GLY A 129 -12.83 13.81 6.35
CA GLY A 129 -11.61 14.09 7.08
C GLY A 129 -10.47 14.69 6.24
N ALA A 130 -10.65 14.84 4.92
CA ALA A 130 -9.64 15.48 4.09
C ALA A 130 -9.47 16.97 4.48
N PRO A 131 -8.24 17.48 4.62
CA PRO A 131 -8.02 18.90 4.93
C PRO A 131 -8.71 19.84 3.93
N VAL A 132 -9.26 20.95 4.44
CA VAL A 132 -10.10 21.91 3.67
C VAL A 132 -9.45 22.36 2.35
N ARG A 133 -8.12 22.56 2.34
CA ARG A 133 -7.38 22.94 1.13
C ARG A 133 -7.53 21.92 0.00
N TYR A 134 -7.48 20.62 0.31
CA TYR A 134 -7.63 19.55 -0.68
C TYR A 134 -9.08 19.39 -1.11
N GLN A 135 -10.04 19.58 -0.20
CA GLN A 135 -11.47 19.58 -0.57
C GLN A 135 -11.79 20.66 -1.61
N ARG A 136 -11.31 21.89 -1.39
CA ARG A 136 -11.50 23.00 -2.33
C ARG A 136 -10.86 22.67 -3.67
N ARG A 137 -9.66 22.07 -3.66
CA ARG A 137 -8.93 21.71 -4.86
C ARG A 137 -9.64 20.63 -5.68
N ALA A 138 -10.12 19.58 -5.01
CA ALA A 138 -10.85 18.49 -5.66
C ALA A 138 -12.15 18.96 -6.32
N ARG A 139 -12.88 19.88 -5.67
CA ARG A 139 -14.06 20.51 -6.27
C ARG A 139 -13.70 21.39 -7.46
N ALA A 140 -12.63 22.17 -7.37
CA ALA A 140 -12.19 23.05 -8.46
C ALA A 140 -11.77 22.24 -9.71
N LEU A 141 -11.11 21.10 -9.52
CA LEU A 141 -10.67 20.21 -10.59
C LEU A 141 -11.74 19.20 -11.04
N ARG A 142 -12.96 19.26 -10.45
CA ARG A 142 -14.05 18.33 -10.73
C ARG A 142 -13.62 16.86 -10.62
N ALA A 143 -12.79 16.56 -9.62
CA ALA A 143 -12.32 15.20 -9.37
C ALA A 143 -13.51 14.25 -9.08
N SER A 144 -13.32 12.97 -9.34
CA SER A 144 -14.35 11.95 -9.08
C SER A 144 -14.20 11.40 -7.68
N ARG A 145 -15.29 11.26 -6.92
CA ARG A 145 -15.19 10.69 -5.58
C ARG A 145 -14.69 9.24 -5.67
N PRO A 146 -13.69 8.82 -4.86
CA PRO A 146 -13.32 7.41 -4.77
C PRO A 146 -14.53 6.56 -4.39
N ARG A 147 -14.59 5.33 -4.90
CA ARG A 147 -15.66 4.38 -4.55
C ARG A 147 -15.59 4.06 -3.06
N ASP A 148 -14.40 3.70 -2.58
CA ASP A 148 -14.16 3.26 -1.21
C ASP A 148 -12.82 3.78 -0.67
N MET A 149 -12.76 3.97 0.65
CA MET A 149 -11.50 4.08 1.40
C MET A 149 -11.67 3.36 2.74
N LEU A 150 -10.76 2.44 3.07
CA LEU A 150 -10.82 1.69 4.32
C LEU A 150 -9.44 1.34 4.86
N LYS A 151 -9.34 1.17 6.18
CA LYS A 151 -8.16 0.60 6.84
C LYS A 151 -8.29 -0.92 6.75
N PHE A 152 -7.31 -1.59 6.15
CA PHE A 152 -7.34 -3.05 5.95
C PHE A 152 -6.25 -3.77 6.77
N GLY A 153 -5.29 -3.04 7.31
CA GLY A 153 -4.20 -3.63 8.09
C GLY A 153 -3.59 -2.66 9.08
N GLU A 154 -2.97 -3.23 10.11
CA GLU A 154 -2.25 -2.49 11.14
C GLU A 154 -1.06 -3.33 11.59
N GLY A 155 0.12 -2.72 11.56
CA GLY A 155 1.35 -3.25 12.13
C GLY A 155 1.77 -2.43 13.35
N VAL A 156 2.93 -2.77 13.91
CA VAL A 156 3.49 -2.08 15.08
C VAL A 156 3.68 -0.58 14.78
N ASP A 157 4.29 -0.27 13.65
CA ASP A 157 4.66 1.11 13.29
C ASP A 157 3.82 1.70 12.15
N ASN A 158 2.99 0.90 11.47
CA ASN A 158 2.34 1.32 10.22
C ASN A 158 0.88 0.88 10.13
N ALA A 159 -0.01 1.83 9.86
CA ALA A 159 -1.38 1.56 9.45
C ALA A 159 -1.48 1.46 7.92
N TRP A 160 -2.27 0.51 7.44
CA TRP A 160 -2.47 0.25 6.02
C TRP A 160 -3.89 0.59 5.58
N TRP A 161 -3.95 1.45 4.58
CA TRP A 161 -5.19 1.95 3.99
C TRP A 161 -5.24 1.58 2.53
N VAL A 162 -6.45 1.36 2.02
CA VAL A 162 -6.69 1.22 0.58
C VAL A 162 -7.72 2.25 0.15
N VAL A 163 -7.54 2.79 -1.06
CA VAL A 163 -8.53 3.59 -1.75
C VAL A 163 -8.83 2.97 -3.12
N HIS A 164 -10.09 2.91 -3.49
CA HIS A 164 -10.56 2.41 -4.78
C HIS A 164 -11.05 3.58 -5.65
N LEU A 165 -10.34 3.87 -6.73
CA LEU A 165 -10.68 4.90 -7.69
C LEU A 165 -11.55 4.34 -8.83
N LEU A 166 -12.47 5.17 -9.33
CA LEU A 166 -13.30 4.85 -10.50
C LEU A 166 -12.59 5.11 -11.84
N SER A 167 -11.50 5.89 -11.81
CA SER A 167 -10.68 6.24 -12.96
C SER A 167 -9.20 6.24 -12.53
N PRO A 168 -8.23 6.41 -13.46
CA PRO A 168 -6.82 6.52 -13.10
C PRO A 168 -6.48 7.66 -12.14
N GLY A 169 -7.45 8.48 -11.73
CA GLY A 169 -7.25 9.62 -10.83
C GLY A 169 -6.82 10.90 -11.56
N THR A 170 -7.02 12.01 -10.88
CA THR A 170 -6.64 13.35 -11.27
C THR A 170 -5.45 13.71 -10.41
N PHE A 171 -4.34 14.04 -11.06
CA PHE A 171 -3.11 14.39 -10.38
C PHE A 171 -2.76 15.83 -10.62
N GLU A 172 -2.23 16.45 -9.57
CA GLU A 172 -1.45 17.66 -9.73
C GLU A 172 0.02 17.29 -9.89
N PRO A 173 0.74 17.91 -10.84
CA PRO A 173 2.17 17.71 -10.94
C PRO A 173 2.86 18.13 -9.63
N THR A 174 3.36 17.16 -8.89
CA THR A 174 4.21 17.40 -7.73
C THR A 174 5.65 17.52 -8.21
N ARG A 175 6.35 18.54 -7.74
CA ARG A 175 7.75 18.81 -8.11
C ARG A 175 8.75 18.14 -7.18
N ASP A 176 8.28 17.39 -6.18
CA ASP A 176 9.17 16.86 -5.14
C ASP A 176 9.91 15.63 -5.64
N CYS A 177 11.15 15.83 -6.09
CA CYS A 177 12.05 14.80 -6.58
C CYS A 177 12.90 14.17 -5.46
N ASN A 178 12.72 14.59 -4.20
CA ASN A 178 13.61 14.18 -3.12
C ASN A 178 13.41 12.72 -2.71
N GLU A 179 12.19 12.18 -2.80
CA GLU A 179 11.89 10.79 -2.42
C GLU A 179 11.51 9.89 -3.61
N SER A 180 11.23 10.50 -4.76
CA SER A 180 10.77 9.85 -5.98
C SER A 180 11.89 9.80 -7.02
N ALA A 181 12.06 8.67 -7.68
CA ALA A 181 12.98 8.53 -8.81
C ALA A 181 12.26 8.66 -10.16
N ASP A 182 12.98 8.99 -11.22
CA ASP A 182 12.41 8.95 -12.58
C ASP A 182 12.02 7.50 -12.94
N VAL A 183 10.76 7.34 -13.35
CA VAL A 183 10.16 6.06 -13.71
C VAL A 183 10.47 5.63 -15.14
N GLY A 184 10.84 6.57 -16.01
CA GLY A 184 11.10 6.33 -17.43
C GLY A 184 12.05 5.15 -17.68
N PRO A 185 13.22 5.08 -17.01
CA PRO A 185 14.16 3.97 -17.14
C PRO A 185 13.58 2.61 -16.70
N VAL A 186 12.61 2.60 -15.79
CA VAL A 186 12.06 1.39 -15.17
C VAL A 186 10.87 0.83 -15.94
N LEU A 187 10.10 1.67 -16.64
CA LEU A 187 8.93 1.24 -17.42
C LEU A 187 9.25 0.15 -18.45
N LYS A 188 10.45 0.15 -19.04
CA LYS A 188 10.88 -0.91 -19.98
C LYS A 188 10.96 -2.31 -19.35
N TRP A 189 11.02 -2.41 -18.02
CA TRP A 189 11.07 -3.66 -17.26
C TRP A 189 9.72 -4.05 -16.65
N LEU A 190 8.72 -3.18 -16.78
CA LEU A 190 7.36 -3.40 -16.30
C LEU A 190 6.45 -3.30 -17.53
N PRO A 191 6.31 -4.39 -18.30
CA PRO A 191 5.45 -4.35 -19.48
C PRO A 191 4.05 -3.89 -19.06
N TYR A 192 3.32 -3.20 -19.94
CA TYR A 192 1.96 -2.70 -19.68
C TYR A 192 1.78 -1.70 -18.52
N ALA A 193 2.80 -1.46 -17.70
CA ALA A 193 2.78 -0.38 -16.72
C ALA A 193 2.84 0.98 -17.44
N THR A 194 2.15 1.96 -16.89
CA THR A 194 2.12 3.32 -17.44
C THR A 194 2.57 4.33 -16.38
N ALA A 195 3.30 5.36 -16.80
CA ALA A 195 3.60 6.47 -15.90
C ALA A 195 2.29 7.12 -15.45
N ALA A 196 2.14 7.32 -14.14
CA ALA A 196 1.13 8.23 -13.66
C ALA A 196 1.55 9.68 -14.00
N PRO A 197 0.62 10.64 -14.10
CA PRO A 197 0.98 12.04 -14.34
C PRO A 197 1.84 12.67 -13.23
N SER A 198 1.96 12.00 -12.07
CA SER A 198 2.81 12.42 -10.97
C SER A 198 4.23 11.84 -11.08
N PHE A 199 5.25 12.69 -10.84
CA PHE A 199 6.65 12.27 -10.92
C PHE A 199 6.94 11.14 -9.92
N GLY A 200 7.64 10.11 -10.39
CA GLY A 200 7.97 8.95 -9.55
C GLY A 200 6.87 7.91 -9.39
N HIS A 201 5.71 8.08 -10.01
CA HIS A 201 4.59 7.18 -9.81
C HIS A 201 4.22 6.41 -11.09
N ILE A 202 3.82 5.15 -10.91
CA ILE A 202 3.52 4.21 -11.99
C ILE A 202 2.22 3.49 -11.68
N TRP A 203 1.34 3.37 -12.67
CA TRP A 203 0.24 2.41 -12.66
C TRP A 203 0.73 1.06 -13.15
N VAL A 204 0.67 0.04 -12.30
CA VAL A 204 1.10 -1.32 -12.63
C VAL A 204 -0.14 -2.24 -12.63
N PRO A 205 -0.38 -3.02 -13.71
CA PRO A 205 -1.41 -4.04 -13.69
C PRO A 205 -1.11 -5.07 -12.60
N LEU A 206 -2.08 -5.33 -11.72
CA LEU A 206 -1.87 -6.15 -10.52
C LEU A 206 -1.44 -7.58 -10.85
N HIS A 207 -1.97 -8.15 -11.94
CA HIS A 207 -1.60 -9.49 -12.40
C HIS A 207 -0.15 -9.63 -12.88
N GLN A 208 0.58 -8.53 -13.06
CA GLN A 208 1.99 -8.53 -13.47
C GLN A 208 2.92 -8.18 -12.31
N LEU A 209 2.33 -7.86 -11.16
CA LEU A 209 3.08 -7.51 -9.98
C LEU A 209 3.71 -8.79 -9.39
N GLY A 210 5.03 -8.87 -9.44
CA GLY A 210 5.80 -10.04 -8.99
C GLY A 210 6.66 -10.68 -10.08
N ASP A 211 6.32 -10.45 -11.36
CA ASP A 211 7.08 -10.98 -12.50
C ASP A 211 8.19 -10.04 -12.98
N GLY A 212 8.20 -8.79 -12.47
CA GLY A 212 9.13 -7.75 -12.88
C GLY A 212 10.51 -7.82 -12.24
N CYS A 213 11.51 -7.27 -12.92
CA CYS A 213 12.90 -7.14 -12.43
C CYS A 213 13.09 -6.00 -11.42
N VAL A 214 12.02 -5.29 -11.05
CA VAL A 214 12.10 -4.12 -10.17
C VAL A 214 11.85 -4.54 -8.74
N PRO A 215 12.78 -4.30 -7.81
CA PRO A 215 12.59 -4.66 -6.41
C PRO A 215 11.32 -4.01 -5.85
N LEU A 216 10.56 -4.79 -5.07
CA LEU A 216 9.41 -4.30 -4.33
C LEU A 216 9.80 -4.04 -2.87
N MET A 217 9.14 -3.06 -2.24
CA MET A 217 9.14 -2.93 -0.79
C MET A 217 8.71 -4.26 -0.15
N ALA A 218 9.38 -4.66 0.93
CA ALA A 218 9.13 -5.94 1.58
C ALA A 218 7.65 -6.11 1.94
N GLY A 219 7.03 -7.19 1.46
CA GLY A 219 5.63 -7.53 1.73
C GLY A 219 4.60 -6.73 0.95
N LEU A 220 5.02 -5.82 0.07
CA LEU A 220 4.11 -4.97 -0.71
C LEU A 220 3.09 -5.80 -1.52
N LEU A 221 3.55 -6.83 -2.23
CA LEU A 221 2.68 -7.68 -3.05
C LEU A 221 1.54 -8.30 -2.20
N ARG A 222 1.89 -8.86 -1.04
CA ARG A 222 0.91 -9.40 -0.09
C ARG A 222 -0.07 -8.32 0.37
N ARG A 223 0.41 -7.13 0.74
CA ARG A 223 -0.43 -6.03 1.20
C ARG A 223 -1.39 -5.53 0.12
N ILE A 224 -1.00 -5.56 -1.14
CA ILE A 224 -1.89 -5.19 -2.24
C ILE A 224 -2.99 -6.24 -2.44
N PHE A 225 -2.67 -7.53 -2.32
CA PHE A 225 -3.70 -8.58 -2.36
C PHE A 225 -4.66 -8.50 -1.15
N GLU A 226 -4.16 -8.23 0.05
CA GLU A 226 -4.99 -7.99 1.23
C GLU A 226 -5.90 -6.76 1.03
N ALA A 227 -5.39 -5.68 0.43
CA ALA A 227 -6.16 -4.49 0.08
C ALA A 227 -7.28 -4.80 -0.94
N ALA A 228 -6.98 -5.55 -2.00
CA ALA A 228 -7.96 -5.96 -2.99
C ALA A 228 -9.05 -6.85 -2.37
N ALA A 229 -8.67 -7.81 -1.53
CA ALA A 229 -9.60 -8.66 -0.79
C ALA A 229 -10.50 -7.86 0.16
N ALA A 230 -9.95 -6.85 0.85
CA ALA A 230 -10.71 -6.00 1.76
C ALA A 230 -11.77 -5.14 1.04
N LEU A 231 -11.60 -4.90 -0.26
CA LEU A 231 -12.58 -4.24 -1.12
C LEU A 231 -13.56 -5.21 -1.79
N ASN A 232 -13.49 -6.51 -1.47
CA ASN A 232 -14.24 -7.59 -2.11
C ASN A 232 -14.03 -7.64 -3.64
N LEU A 233 -12.83 -7.28 -4.10
CA LEU A 233 -12.47 -7.42 -5.51
C LEU A 233 -12.06 -8.88 -5.75
N THR A 234 -12.60 -9.50 -6.79
CA THR A 234 -12.38 -10.91 -7.09
C THR A 234 -10.91 -11.18 -7.43
N LEU A 235 -10.25 -11.96 -6.56
CA LEU A 235 -8.92 -12.51 -6.79
C LEU A 235 -8.97 -13.71 -7.74
#